data_AF-A0A956XV08-F1
#
_entry.id   AF-A0A956XV08-F1
#
_cell.length_a   1.000
_cell.length_b   1.000
_cell.length_c   1.000
_cell.angle_alpha   90.00
_cell.angle_beta   90.00
_cell.angle_gamma   90.00
#
_symmetry.space_group_name_H-M   'P 1'
#
loop_
_entity.id
_entity.type
_entity.pdbx_description
1 polymer ?
#
loop_
_entity_poly.entity_id
_entity_poly.type
_entity_poly.pdbx_seq_one_letter_code
_entity_poly.pdbx_strand_id
1 'polypeptide(L)'
;FGVGVDSIVRGGERLGIYFLEMGAVQRGSKVVYDRAHSSIATVQRGMIDWPAALAGADWFHWTGITPAISAGAADVLLEGLQAAKALGLTISCDLNYRKNLWKWGKTQQEVMPALVEFCDVAIGNEEDADKVLGIKAPDADVIGGKVEAESYRYVCEEMARRYPSLKTVAITLRGSVSASHNTWSAVLWKDGEF
;
A
#
# COMPACT_ATOMS: atom_id res chain seq x y z
N PHE A 1 -16.82 10.79 -10.89
CA PHE A 1 -16.03 9.63 -10.44
C PHE A 1 -16.88 8.41 -10.07
N GLY A 2 -18.17 8.53 -9.72
CA GLY A 2 -19.08 7.37 -9.63
C GLY A 2 -18.81 6.40 -8.47
N VAL A 3 -18.05 6.83 -7.45
CA VAL A 3 -17.72 6.02 -6.28
C VAL A 3 -18.91 6.01 -5.32
N GLY A 4 -19.36 4.83 -4.89
CA GLY A 4 -20.39 4.67 -3.85
C GLY A 4 -19.91 5.17 -2.49
N VAL A 5 -20.80 5.78 -1.71
CA VAL A 5 -20.46 6.46 -0.44
C VAL A 5 -21.26 5.94 0.75
N ASP A 6 -22.06 4.90 0.56
CA ASP A 6 -23.02 4.40 1.56
C ASP A 6 -22.32 3.81 2.79
N SER A 7 -21.11 3.28 2.61
CA SER A 7 -20.28 2.71 3.69
C SER A 7 -19.39 3.75 4.40
N ILE A 8 -19.53 5.05 4.11
CA ILE A 8 -18.73 6.10 4.78
C ILE A 8 -19.28 6.37 6.19
N VAL A 9 -18.51 5.97 7.20
CA VAL A 9 -18.78 6.33 8.59
C VAL A 9 -18.47 7.81 8.82
N ARG A 10 -19.40 8.53 9.47
CA ARG A 10 -19.26 9.94 9.83
C ARG A 10 -18.84 10.05 11.30
N GLY A 11 -17.74 10.75 11.56
CA GLY A 11 -17.21 10.96 12.91
C GLY A 11 -15.89 11.72 12.90
N GLY A 12 -15.26 11.83 14.06
CA GLY A 12 -14.03 12.60 14.25
C GLY A 12 -14.24 14.11 14.16
N GLU A 13 -13.18 14.87 14.43
CA GLU A 13 -13.26 16.33 14.58
C GLU A 13 -12.92 17.08 13.30
N ARG A 14 -12.11 16.50 12.41
CA ARG A 14 -11.62 17.18 11.21
C ARG A 14 -11.26 16.25 10.06
N LEU A 15 -11.27 16.80 8.85
CA LEU A 15 -10.71 16.15 7.66
C LEU A 15 -9.21 16.41 7.55
N GLY A 16 -8.49 15.46 6.96
CA GLY A 16 -7.08 15.67 6.59
C GLY A 16 -6.97 16.52 5.33
N ILE A 17 -5.99 17.42 5.31
CA ILE A 17 -5.73 18.33 4.20
C ILE A 17 -4.27 18.15 3.75
N TYR A 18 -3.99 18.46 2.47
CA TYR A 18 -2.64 18.68 2.00
C TYR A 18 -2.60 19.86 1.03
N PHE A 19 -1.46 20.55 1.01
CA PHE A 19 -1.16 21.63 0.07
C PHE A 19 -0.10 21.11 -0.91
N LEU A 20 -0.36 21.25 -2.21
CA LEU A 20 0.54 20.80 -3.27
C LEU A 20 1.07 22.02 -4.02
N GLU A 21 2.37 22.24 -3.88
CA GLU A 21 3.12 23.15 -4.73
C GLU A 21 3.55 22.37 -5.98
N MET A 22 2.82 22.57 -7.07
CA MET A 22 3.11 21.92 -8.36
C MET A 22 4.55 22.19 -8.77
N GLY A 23 5.31 21.15 -9.08
CA GLY A 23 6.66 21.26 -9.62
C GLY A 23 6.67 21.89 -11.01
N ALA A 24 7.85 22.38 -11.41
CA ALA A 24 8.07 22.89 -12.75
C ALA A 24 9.53 22.66 -13.16
N VAL A 25 9.73 22.12 -14.37
CA VAL A 25 11.05 21.76 -14.92
C VAL A 25 11.83 20.87 -13.93
N GLN A 26 12.95 21.32 -13.37
CA GLN A 26 13.74 20.57 -12.38
C GLN A 26 13.24 20.71 -10.93
N ARG A 27 12.40 21.71 -10.63
CA ARG A 27 11.83 21.85 -9.29
C ARG A 27 10.74 20.80 -9.10
N GLY A 28 11.00 19.80 -8.27
CA GLY A 28 10.02 18.79 -7.89
C GLY A 28 8.77 19.40 -7.22
N SER A 29 7.66 18.68 -7.30
CA SER A 29 6.46 19.00 -6.52
C SER A 29 6.74 18.85 -5.03
N LYS A 30 6.17 19.74 -4.22
CA LYS A 30 6.27 19.68 -2.77
C LYS A 30 4.87 19.56 -2.17
N VAL A 31 4.73 18.67 -1.19
CA VAL A 31 3.48 18.48 -0.47
C VAL A 31 3.68 18.83 1.00
N VAL A 32 2.79 19.67 1.52
CA VAL A 32 2.68 19.98 2.96
C VAL A 32 1.41 19.30 3.48
N TYR A 33 1.56 18.39 4.43
CA TYR A 33 0.44 17.62 4.97
C TYR A 33 -0.08 18.20 6.28
N ASP A 34 -1.39 18.39 6.36
CA ASP A 34 -2.14 18.72 7.59
C ASP A 34 -3.24 17.68 7.82
N ARG A 35 -2.82 16.44 8.12
CA ARG A 35 -3.72 15.28 8.26
C ARG A 35 -3.68 14.62 9.63
N ALA A 36 -2.85 15.12 10.54
CA ALA A 36 -2.84 14.63 11.92
C ALA A 36 -4.22 14.84 12.55
N HIS A 37 -4.61 13.92 13.43
CA HIS A 37 -5.91 13.94 14.14
C HIS A 37 -7.14 14.06 13.23
N SER A 38 -7.02 13.69 11.96
CA SER A 38 -8.18 13.56 11.07
C SER A 38 -9.07 12.39 11.49
N SER A 39 -10.34 12.38 11.05
CA SER A 39 -11.30 11.32 11.41
C SER A 39 -10.78 9.91 11.17
N ILE A 40 -10.04 9.68 10.08
CA ILE A 40 -9.41 8.38 9.79
C ILE A 40 -8.22 8.08 10.70
N ALA A 41 -7.48 9.11 11.14
CA ALA A 41 -6.37 8.93 12.07
C ALA A 41 -6.82 8.54 13.47
N THR A 42 -8.05 8.90 13.84
CA THR A 42 -8.66 8.58 15.14
C THR A 42 -9.61 7.37 15.09
N VAL A 43 -9.72 6.70 13.94
CA VAL A 43 -10.61 5.53 13.79
C VAL A 43 -10.22 4.42 14.76
N GLN A 44 -11.21 3.70 15.27
CA GLN A 44 -11.05 2.62 16.23
C GLN A 44 -11.79 1.37 15.76
N ARG A 45 -11.35 0.22 16.28
CA ARG A 45 -12.00 -1.07 16.09
C ARG A 45 -13.50 -0.99 16.37
N GLY A 46 -14.29 -1.70 15.56
CA GLY A 46 -15.75 -1.74 15.67
C GLY A 46 -16.50 -0.48 15.20
N MET A 47 -15.82 0.55 14.69
CA MET A 47 -16.49 1.71 14.09
C MET A 47 -17.07 1.43 12.69
N ILE A 48 -16.58 0.39 12.01
CA ILE A 48 -17.02 -0.01 10.67
C ILE A 48 -17.72 -1.37 10.79
N ASP A 49 -18.97 -1.45 10.31
CA ASP A 49 -19.66 -2.72 10.10
C ASP A 49 -19.11 -3.36 8.81
N TRP A 50 -18.00 -4.08 8.94
CA TRP A 50 -17.32 -4.70 7.80
C TRP A 50 -18.19 -5.71 7.04
N PRO A 51 -18.95 -6.62 7.67
CA PRO A 51 -19.88 -7.49 6.95
C PRO A 51 -20.88 -6.73 6.09
N ALA A 52 -21.48 -5.65 6.59
CA ALA A 52 -22.40 -4.84 5.80
C ALA A 52 -21.66 -4.04 4.70
N ALA A 53 -20.50 -3.45 5.04
CA ALA A 53 -19.73 -2.63 4.10
C ALA A 53 -19.14 -3.43 2.92
N LEU A 54 -18.89 -4.73 3.13
CA LEU A 54 -18.35 -5.66 2.12
C LEU A 54 -19.43 -6.54 1.49
N ALA A 55 -20.70 -6.35 1.84
CA ALA A 55 -21.79 -7.16 1.33
C ALA A 55 -21.90 -7.05 -0.21
N GLY A 56 -21.78 -8.19 -0.90
CA GLY A 56 -21.85 -8.25 -2.36
C GLY A 56 -20.61 -7.73 -3.08
N ALA A 57 -19.52 -7.43 -2.37
CA ALA A 57 -18.25 -7.09 -2.99
C ALA A 57 -17.46 -8.36 -3.37
N ASP A 58 -16.76 -8.30 -4.50
CA ASP A 58 -15.86 -9.38 -4.94
C ASP A 58 -14.40 -9.15 -4.55
N TRP A 59 -14.05 -7.89 -4.24
CA TRP A 59 -12.67 -7.44 -4.09
C TRP A 59 -12.53 -6.39 -2.98
N PHE A 60 -11.51 -6.54 -2.14
CA PHE A 60 -11.09 -5.56 -1.14
C PHE A 60 -9.67 -5.06 -1.42
N HIS A 61 -9.50 -3.75 -1.62
CA HIS A 61 -8.19 -3.12 -1.86
C HIS A 61 -7.79 -2.18 -0.73
N TRP A 62 -6.52 -2.22 -0.34
CA TRP A 62 -5.95 -1.31 0.66
C TRP A 62 -4.52 -0.87 0.28
N THR A 63 -4.01 0.16 0.95
CA THR A 63 -2.63 0.64 0.72
C THR A 63 -1.86 0.79 2.03
N GLY A 64 -0.54 0.65 1.99
CA GLY A 64 0.36 0.80 3.14
C GLY A 64 0.33 2.18 3.78
N ILE A 65 -0.32 3.18 3.17
CA ILE A 65 -0.60 4.46 3.81
C ILE A 65 -1.54 4.27 5.01
N THR A 66 -2.59 3.44 4.88
CA THR A 66 -3.62 3.28 5.92
C THR A 66 -3.05 2.85 7.28
N PRO A 67 -2.31 1.74 7.39
CA PRO A 67 -1.73 1.33 8.68
C PRO A 67 -0.61 2.28 9.16
N ALA A 68 -0.02 3.06 8.26
CA ALA A 68 0.99 4.04 8.61
C ALA A 68 0.41 5.30 9.28
N ILE A 69 -0.89 5.58 9.13
CA ILE A 69 -1.55 6.78 9.69
C ILE A 69 -1.55 6.74 11.22
N SER A 70 -1.98 5.63 11.83
CA SER A 70 -2.11 5.47 13.28
C SER A 70 -2.26 3.99 13.66
N ALA A 71 -2.05 3.67 14.94
CA ALA A 71 -2.31 2.32 15.47
C ALA A 71 -3.78 1.90 15.25
N GLY A 72 -4.74 2.80 15.52
CA GLY A 72 -6.16 2.52 15.30
C GLY A 72 -6.50 2.23 13.82
N ALA A 73 -5.90 2.97 12.87
CA ALA A 73 -6.08 2.70 11.45
C ALA A 73 -5.49 1.34 11.03
N ALA A 74 -4.36 0.93 11.61
CA ALA A 74 -3.79 -0.39 11.38
C ALA A 74 -4.69 -1.51 11.94
N ASP A 75 -5.21 -1.34 13.16
CA ASP A 75 -6.09 -2.31 13.81
C ASP A 75 -7.44 -2.46 13.08
N VAL A 76 -8.03 -1.35 12.64
CA VAL A 76 -9.28 -1.35 11.85
C VAL A 76 -9.08 -1.97 10.48
N LEU A 77 -7.94 -1.74 9.84
CA LEU A 77 -7.61 -2.43 8.59
C LEU A 77 -7.50 -3.93 8.80
N LEU A 78 -6.87 -4.39 9.88
CA LEU A 78 -6.80 -5.82 10.19
C LEU A 78 -8.20 -6.43 10.37
N GLU A 79 -9.14 -5.73 11.01
CA GLU A 79 -10.55 -6.17 11.08
C GLU A 79 -11.19 -6.32 9.70
N GLY A 80 -10.95 -5.35 8.81
CA GLY A 80 -11.45 -5.38 7.44
C GLY A 80 -10.88 -6.54 6.63
N LEU A 81 -9.58 -6.82 6.77
CA LEU A 81 -8.93 -7.95 6.10
C LEU A 81 -9.47 -9.29 6.59
N GLN A 82 -9.68 -9.44 7.90
CA GLN A 82 -10.29 -10.64 8.48
C GLN A 82 -11.71 -10.85 7.96
N ALA A 83 -12.52 -9.79 7.91
CA ALA A 83 -13.88 -9.85 7.37
C ALA A 83 -13.90 -10.18 5.86
N ALA A 84 -13.06 -9.51 5.07
CA ALA A 84 -12.93 -9.77 3.64
C ALA A 84 -12.53 -11.23 3.37
N LYS A 85 -11.58 -11.77 4.15
CA LYS A 85 -11.15 -13.16 4.03
C LYS A 85 -12.26 -14.14 4.42
N ALA A 86 -13.01 -13.85 5.49
CA ALA A 86 -14.15 -14.67 5.91
C ALA A 86 -15.28 -14.71 4.88
N LEU A 87 -15.45 -13.64 4.12
CA LEU A 87 -16.41 -13.54 3.01
C LEU A 87 -15.87 -14.09 1.68
N GLY A 88 -14.60 -14.51 1.63
CA GLY A 88 -13.99 -15.09 0.43
C GLY A 88 -13.65 -14.08 -0.67
N LEU A 89 -13.50 -12.80 -0.34
CA LEU A 89 -13.13 -11.75 -1.30
C LEU A 89 -11.68 -11.93 -1.76
N THR A 90 -11.39 -11.48 -2.98
CA THR A 90 -10.00 -11.24 -3.40
C THR A 90 -9.48 -10.01 -2.67
N ILE A 91 -8.30 -10.12 -2.06
CA ILE A 91 -7.67 -9.03 -1.31
C ILE A 91 -6.43 -8.55 -2.07
N SER A 92 -6.37 -7.25 -2.40
CA SER A 92 -5.17 -6.64 -2.97
C SER A 92 -4.60 -5.54 -2.10
N CYS A 93 -3.27 -5.41 -2.10
CA CYS A 93 -2.58 -4.29 -1.47
C CYS A 93 -1.66 -3.53 -2.44
N ASP A 94 -1.53 -2.22 -2.22
CA ASP A 94 -0.37 -1.43 -2.66
C ASP A 94 0.52 -1.17 -1.44
N LEU A 95 1.76 -1.68 -1.43
CA LEU A 95 2.68 -1.56 -0.30
C LEU A 95 2.97 -0.10 0.09
N ASN A 96 2.99 0.80 -0.89
CA ASN A 96 2.97 2.27 -0.75
C ASN A 96 3.77 2.81 0.45
N TYR A 97 5.07 2.54 0.53
CA TYR A 97 5.89 2.95 1.66
C TYR A 97 6.00 4.48 1.74
N ARG A 98 5.77 5.01 2.94
CA ARG A 98 5.88 6.44 3.24
C ARG A 98 6.61 6.64 4.57
N LYS A 99 7.93 6.79 4.50
CA LYS A 99 8.82 7.01 5.66
C LYS A 99 8.27 8.00 6.71
N ASN A 100 7.69 9.11 6.26
CA ASN A 100 7.25 10.19 7.15
C ASN A 100 5.91 9.94 7.87
N LEU A 101 5.25 8.79 7.65
CA LEU A 101 3.96 8.46 8.27
C LEU A 101 4.09 7.69 9.58
N TRP A 102 5.03 6.75 9.66
CA TRP A 102 5.20 5.82 10.77
C TRP A 102 5.71 6.51 12.04
N LYS A 103 4.82 7.23 12.73
CA LYS A 103 5.12 8.12 13.87
C LYS A 103 4.42 7.72 15.17
N TRP A 104 3.80 6.55 15.21
CA TRP A 104 2.99 6.10 16.34
C TRP A 104 3.64 5.01 17.20
N GLY A 105 4.93 4.70 16.96
CA GLY A 105 5.74 3.86 17.85
C GLY A 105 6.09 2.48 17.31
N LYS A 106 5.47 2.03 16.20
CA LYS A 106 5.91 0.85 15.44
C LYS A 106 6.46 1.23 14.07
N THR A 107 7.33 0.38 13.55
CA THR A 107 7.84 0.43 12.18
C THR A 107 6.93 -0.32 11.21
N GLN A 108 7.07 -0.03 9.92
CA GLN A 108 6.37 -0.73 8.85
C GLN A 108 6.61 -2.24 8.87
N GLN A 109 7.83 -2.69 9.19
CA GLN A 109 8.19 -4.11 9.21
C GLN A 109 7.56 -4.87 10.39
N GLU A 110 7.16 -4.18 11.45
CA GLU A 110 6.45 -4.78 12.59
C GLU A 110 4.95 -4.97 12.36
N VAL A 111 4.39 -4.35 11.31
CA VAL A 111 2.94 -4.29 11.09
C VAL A 111 2.54 -4.89 9.75
N MET A 112 3.21 -4.47 8.68
CA MET A 112 2.80 -4.80 7.31
C MET A 112 2.86 -6.29 6.97
N PRO A 113 3.85 -7.10 7.43
CA PRO A 113 3.87 -8.53 7.13
C PRO A 113 2.57 -9.24 7.50
N ALA A 114 2.03 -9.00 8.70
CA ALA A 114 0.79 -9.62 9.16
C ALA A 114 -0.43 -9.17 8.35
N LEU A 115 -0.41 -7.98 7.76
CA LEU A 115 -1.49 -7.49 6.89
C LEU A 115 -1.39 -8.08 5.48
N VAL A 116 -0.17 -8.21 4.96
CA VAL A 116 0.10 -8.78 3.62
C VAL A 116 -0.21 -10.27 3.55
N GLU A 117 -0.14 -11.00 4.67
CA GLU A 117 -0.57 -12.42 4.77
C GLU A 117 -2.02 -12.67 4.34
N PHE A 118 -2.88 -11.65 4.35
CA PHE A 118 -4.26 -11.78 3.88
C PHE A 118 -4.41 -11.60 2.37
N CYS A 119 -3.43 -11.00 1.70
CA CYS A 119 -3.54 -10.57 0.32
C CYS A 119 -3.36 -11.72 -0.67
N ASP A 120 -4.11 -11.65 -1.76
CA ASP A 120 -3.96 -12.50 -2.96
C ASP A 120 -3.15 -11.75 -4.05
N VAL A 121 -3.18 -10.42 -4.05
CA VAL A 121 -2.44 -9.56 -4.99
C VAL A 121 -1.63 -8.49 -4.24
N ALA A 122 -0.36 -8.34 -4.57
CA ALA A 122 0.49 -7.26 -4.07
C ALA A 122 0.98 -6.37 -5.21
N ILE A 123 0.93 -5.06 -4.99
CA ILE A 123 1.42 -4.03 -5.90
C ILE A 123 2.45 -3.19 -5.14
N GLY A 124 3.55 -2.82 -5.79
CA GLY A 124 4.54 -1.93 -5.18
C GLY A 124 5.69 -1.62 -6.11
N ASN A 125 6.81 -1.18 -5.54
CA ASN A 125 8.11 -1.13 -6.19
C ASN A 125 9.16 -1.90 -5.35
N GLU A 126 10.40 -1.99 -5.85
CA GLU A 126 11.49 -2.66 -5.13
C GLU A 126 11.80 -2.01 -3.76
N GLU A 127 11.77 -0.67 -3.68
CA GLU A 127 11.97 0.04 -2.41
C GLU A 127 10.88 -0.32 -1.40
N ASP A 128 9.62 -0.44 -1.84
CA ASP A 128 8.53 -0.86 -0.98
C ASP A 128 8.78 -2.27 -0.43
N ALA A 129 9.15 -3.23 -1.28
CA ALA A 129 9.44 -4.61 -0.86
C ALA A 129 10.57 -4.67 0.19
N ASP A 130 11.65 -3.90 0.00
CA ASP A 130 12.75 -3.79 0.97
C ASP A 130 12.26 -3.14 2.28
N LYS A 131 11.71 -1.93 2.18
CA LYS A 131 11.39 -1.13 3.36
C LYS A 131 10.25 -1.73 4.18
N VAL A 132 9.28 -2.36 3.53
CA VAL A 132 8.06 -2.89 4.15
C VAL A 132 8.20 -4.35 4.58
N LEU A 133 8.84 -5.19 3.75
CA LEU A 133 8.88 -6.65 3.94
C LEU A 133 10.30 -7.18 4.21
N GLY A 134 11.33 -6.33 4.09
CA GLY A 134 12.72 -6.75 4.20
C GLY A 134 13.14 -7.70 3.07
N ILE A 135 12.52 -7.56 1.90
CA ILE A 135 12.81 -8.38 0.72
C ILE A 135 13.56 -7.51 -0.29
N LYS A 136 14.82 -7.87 -0.54
CA LYS A 136 15.69 -7.17 -1.50
C LYS A 136 16.46 -8.20 -2.31
N ALA A 137 16.59 -7.96 -3.62
CA ALA A 137 17.43 -8.81 -4.47
C ALA A 137 18.92 -8.69 -4.09
N PRO A 138 19.67 -9.81 -4.10
CA PRO A 138 21.14 -9.79 -3.96
C PRO A 138 21.76 -8.88 -5.03
N ASP A 139 22.76 -8.08 -4.64
CA ASP A 139 23.53 -7.21 -5.54
C ASP A 139 22.74 -6.13 -6.32
N ALA A 140 21.49 -5.85 -5.97
CA ALA A 140 20.73 -4.78 -6.59
C ALA A 140 21.27 -3.38 -6.23
N ASP A 141 21.88 -2.71 -7.22
CA ASP A 141 22.23 -1.29 -7.15
C ASP A 141 21.01 -0.44 -7.53
N VAL A 142 20.10 -0.31 -6.56
CA VAL A 142 18.90 0.54 -6.65
C VAL A 142 19.26 2.01 -6.92
N ILE A 143 20.48 2.44 -6.57
CA ILE A 143 20.94 3.83 -6.71
C ILE A 143 21.34 4.14 -8.17
N GLY A 144 21.83 3.13 -8.91
CA GLY A 144 22.27 3.26 -10.30
C GLY A 144 21.15 3.26 -11.35
N GLY A 145 19.90 2.97 -10.98
CA GLY A 145 18.74 2.96 -11.89
C GLY A 145 18.76 1.89 -12.98
N LYS A 146 19.70 0.94 -12.92
CA LYS A 146 19.76 -0.25 -13.78
C LYS A 146 19.43 -1.47 -12.93
N VAL A 147 18.14 -1.70 -12.71
CA VAL A 147 17.68 -2.95 -12.09
C VAL A 147 17.37 -3.91 -13.23
N GLU A 148 18.10 -5.01 -13.30
CA GLU A 148 17.90 -6.04 -14.31
C GLU A 148 16.57 -6.78 -14.06
N ALA A 149 15.96 -7.32 -15.13
CA ALA A 149 14.68 -8.04 -15.03
C ALA A 149 14.70 -9.17 -13.98
N GLU A 150 15.86 -9.81 -13.81
CA GLU A 150 16.08 -10.89 -12.83
C GLU A 150 15.98 -10.43 -11.37
N SER A 151 16.37 -9.18 -11.06
CA SER A 151 16.23 -8.65 -9.70
C SER A 151 14.76 -8.46 -9.33
N TYR A 152 13.92 -8.04 -10.28
CA TYR A 152 12.48 -7.93 -10.05
C TYR A 152 11.80 -9.29 -9.95
N ARG A 153 12.20 -10.25 -10.79
CA ARG A 153 11.76 -11.65 -10.69
C ARG A 153 12.04 -12.20 -9.30
N TYR A 154 13.26 -12.03 -8.79
CA TYR A 154 13.64 -12.47 -7.45
C TYR A 154 12.73 -11.89 -6.36
N VAL A 155 12.47 -10.58 -6.40
CA VAL A 155 11.59 -9.92 -5.41
C VAL A 155 10.18 -10.49 -5.46
N CYS A 156 9.61 -10.67 -6.66
CA CYS A 156 8.28 -11.26 -6.83
C CYS A 156 8.22 -12.70 -6.28
N GLU A 157 9.20 -13.53 -6.62
CA GLU A 157 9.27 -14.93 -6.19
C GLU A 157 9.48 -15.06 -4.68
N GLU A 158 10.32 -14.22 -4.07
CA GLU A 158 10.54 -14.21 -2.62
C GLU A 158 9.30 -13.71 -1.86
N MET A 159 8.57 -12.73 -2.41
CA MET A 159 7.28 -12.31 -1.86
C MET A 159 6.26 -13.44 -1.90
N ALA A 160 6.10 -14.12 -3.04
CA ALA A 160 5.19 -15.25 -3.18
C ALA A 160 5.59 -16.44 -2.27
N ARG A 161 6.89 -16.67 -2.10
CA ARG A 161 7.43 -17.71 -1.20
C ARG A 161 7.13 -17.40 0.27
N ARG A 162 7.29 -16.14 0.69
CA ARG A 162 7.05 -15.70 2.08
C ARG A 162 5.56 -15.58 2.40
N TYR A 163 4.74 -15.24 1.42
CA TYR A 163 3.29 -15.06 1.55
C TYR A 163 2.55 -15.96 0.55
N PRO A 164 2.29 -17.24 0.88
CA PRO A 164 1.72 -18.22 -0.07
C PRO A 164 0.31 -17.88 -0.60
N SER A 165 -0.39 -16.95 0.06
CA SER A 165 -1.66 -16.40 -0.41
C SER A 165 -1.49 -15.53 -1.65
N LEU A 166 -0.34 -14.84 -1.80
CA LEU A 166 -0.06 -14.00 -2.96
C LEU A 166 0.05 -14.86 -4.22
N LYS A 167 -0.96 -14.74 -5.08
CA LYS A 167 -1.00 -15.35 -6.41
C LYS A 167 -0.51 -14.41 -7.49
N THR A 168 -0.47 -13.11 -7.20
CA THR A 168 -0.04 -12.10 -8.15
C THR A 168 0.78 -11.03 -7.45
N VAL A 169 1.94 -10.69 -8.03
CA VAL A 169 2.80 -9.60 -7.57
C VAL A 169 3.13 -8.71 -8.75
N ALA A 170 2.77 -7.43 -8.67
CA ALA A 170 3.08 -6.43 -9.67
C ALA A 170 4.09 -5.42 -9.13
N ILE A 171 5.24 -5.32 -9.78
CA ILE A 171 6.28 -4.35 -9.44
C ILE A 171 6.31 -3.26 -10.50
N THR A 172 6.06 -2.02 -10.07
CA THR A 172 6.04 -0.84 -10.91
C THR A 172 7.41 -0.20 -11.00
N LEU A 173 7.74 0.28 -12.19
CA LEU A 173 8.97 1.00 -12.50
C LEU A 173 8.60 2.38 -13.02
N ARG A 174 9.16 3.41 -12.41
CA ARG A 174 8.92 4.80 -12.80
C ARG A 174 10.21 5.46 -13.26
N GLY A 175 10.21 5.98 -14.49
CA GLY A 175 11.22 6.92 -14.95
C GLY A 175 10.74 8.37 -14.76
N SER A 176 11.59 9.22 -14.19
CA SER A 176 11.29 10.64 -14.02
C SER A 176 12.04 11.47 -15.07
N VAL A 177 11.35 11.94 -16.11
CA VAL A 177 11.93 12.79 -17.16
C VAL A 177 11.86 14.27 -16.76
N SER A 178 10.73 14.71 -16.23
CA SER A 178 10.53 16.05 -15.67
C SER A 178 9.39 16.06 -14.64
N ALA A 179 9.14 17.20 -13.99
CA ALA A 179 8.01 17.36 -13.06
C ALA A 179 6.65 16.96 -13.67
N SER A 180 6.48 17.07 -14.99
CA SER A 180 5.23 16.79 -15.71
C SER A 180 5.31 15.61 -16.68
N HIS A 181 6.49 14.98 -16.85
CA HIS A 181 6.66 13.84 -17.74
C HIS A 181 7.33 12.70 -16.98
N ASN A 182 6.59 11.62 -16.79
CA ASN A 182 7.07 10.39 -16.17
C ASN A 182 6.74 9.22 -17.10
N THR A 183 7.65 8.25 -17.16
CA THR A 183 7.39 6.97 -17.81
C THR A 183 7.01 5.95 -16.74
N TRP A 184 6.15 5.01 -17.13
CA TRP A 184 5.69 3.93 -16.27
C TRP A 184 5.77 2.62 -17.04
N SER A 185 6.35 1.62 -16.39
CA SER A 185 6.25 0.23 -16.79
C SER A 185 6.00 -0.62 -15.54
N ALA A 186 5.67 -1.89 -15.74
CA ALA A 186 5.54 -2.83 -14.66
C ALA A 186 5.97 -4.22 -15.14
N VAL A 187 6.40 -5.04 -14.20
CA VAL A 187 6.48 -6.49 -14.37
C VAL A 187 5.39 -7.13 -13.53
N LEU A 188 4.87 -8.25 -14.02
CA LEU A 188 3.80 -8.99 -13.37
C LEU A 188 4.27 -10.43 -13.18
N TRP A 189 4.33 -10.85 -11.93
CA TRP A 189 4.44 -12.26 -11.60
C TRP A 189 3.06 -12.79 -11.23
N LYS A 190 2.66 -13.94 -11.80
CA LYS A 190 1.41 -14.62 -11.48
C LYS A 190 1.58 -16.13 -11.50
N ASP A 191 1.26 -16.79 -10.39
CA ASP A 191 1.24 -18.25 -10.26
C ASP A 191 2.51 -18.96 -10.79
N GLY A 192 3.69 -18.34 -10.61
CA GLY A 192 4.98 -18.88 -11.07
C GLY A 192 5.45 -18.39 -12.43
N GLU A 193 4.60 -17.66 -13.18
CA GLU A 193 4.94 -17.05 -14.46
C GLU A 193 5.32 -15.57 -14.27
N PHE A 194 6.30 -15.08 -15.03
CA PHE A 194 6.82 -13.71 -14.98
C PHE A 194 6.95 -13.13 -16.38
#